data_AF-A0A174PQR9-F1
#
_entry.id   AF-A0A174PQR9-F1
#
_cell.length_a   1.000
_cell.length_b   1.000
_cell.length_c   1.000
_cell.angle_alpha   90.00
_cell.angle_beta   90.00
_cell.angle_gamma   90.00
#
_symmetry.space_group_name_H-M   'P 1'
#
loop_
_entity.id
_entity.type
_entity.pdbx_description
1 polymer ?
#
loop_
_entity_poly.entity_id
_entity_poly.type
_entity_poly.pdbx_seq_one_letter_code
_entity_poly.pdbx_strand_id
1 'polypeptide(L)'
;MTKTEKELKKEFSAYVKTAIKNTQKQYLIKKGKILDNEIAMDDEGIDEILQKQIEDLFDKMDLNVDMVLSDEINVNSFLDQINDPVLYVSLCSLKELQQKVLMLRIVYVKSFDDIGGILNMTAKQAENSYYNAIRKIRKQMGDNFG
;
A
#
# COMPACT_ATOMS: atom_id res chain seq x y z
N MET A 1 -2.53 -21.95 28.59
CA MET A 1 -3.28 -21.91 27.31
C MET A 1 -2.28 -21.74 26.18
N THR A 2 -2.30 -22.63 25.19
CA THR A 2 -1.53 -22.50 23.95
C THR A 2 -2.24 -21.52 23.03
N LYS A 3 -1.52 -20.49 22.54
CA LYS A 3 -2.05 -19.55 21.54
C LYS A 3 -2.44 -20.31 20.27
N THR A 4 -3.53 -19.88 19.65
CA THR A 4 -3.94 -20.41 18.35
C THR A 4 -2.98 -19.91 17.25
N GLU A 5 -2.89 -20.65 16.14
CA GLU A 5 -2.04 -20.24 15.00
C GLU A 5 -2.39 -18.85 14.47
N LYS A 6 -3.68 -18.49 14.47
CA LYS A 6 -4.15 -17.16 14.07
C LYS A 6 -3.67 -16.06 15.02
N GLU A 7 -3.73 -16.29 16.33
CA GLU A 7 -3.23 -15.34 17.33
C GLU A 7 -1.71 -15.17 17.20
N LEU A 8 -0.98 -16.26 16.97
CA LEU A 8 0.47 -16.22 16.79
C LEU A 8 0.87 -15.41 15.55
N LYS A 9 0.20 -15.64 14.40
CA LYS A 9 0.42 -14.85 13.17
C LYS A 9 0.13 -13.38 13.39
N LYS A 10 -0.98 -13.05 14.06
CA LYS A 10 -1.35 -11.66 14.35
C LYS A 10 -0.29 -10.94 15.20
N GLU A 11 0.19 -11.59 16.26
CA GLU A 11 1.23 -11.01 17.12
C GLU A 11 2.57 -10.87 16.42
N PHE A 12 2.95 -11.88 15.62
CA PHE A 12 4.18 -11.82 14.83
C PHE A 12 4.13 -10.68 13.80
N SER A 13 3.03 -10.56 13.05
CA SER A 13 2.85 -9.46 12.09
C SER A 13 2.88 -8.10 12.78
N ALA A 14 2.22 -7.96 13.94
CA ALA A 14 2.27 -6.72 14.72
C ALA A 14 3.70 -6.37 15.17
N TYR A 15 4.45 -7.35 15.67
CA TYR A 15 5.85 -7.15 16.06
C TYR A 15 6.72 -6.71 14.88
N VAL A 16 6.65 -7.43 13.75
CA VAL A 16 7.44 -7.12 12.56
C VAL A 16 7.08 -5.73 12.02
N LYS A 17 5.79 -5.40 12.00
CA LYS A 17 5.29 -4.08 11.62
C LYS A 17 5.92 -2.97 12.46
N THR A 18 5.89 -3.12 13.78
CA THR A 18 6.53 -2.18 14.70
C THR A 18 8.05 -2.11 14.52
N ALA A 19 8.72 -3.25 14.32
CA ALA A 19 10.17 -3.30 14.14
C ALA A 19 10.61 -2.56 12.87
N ILE A 20 9.90 -2.74 11.75
CA ILE A 20 10.18 -2.05 10.49
C ILE A 20 9.95 -0.55 10.64
N LYS A 21 8.80 -0.13 11.21
CA LYS A 21 8.49 1.29 11.46
C LYS A 21 9.55 1.96 12.31
N ASN A 22 9.97 1.31 13.40
CA ASN A 22 11.04 1.82 14.27
C ASN A 22 12.38 1.93 13.53
N THR A 23 12.73 0.94 12.71
CA THR A 23 13.99 0.94 11.95
C THR A 23 14.02 2.08 10.93
N GLN A 24 12.94 2.27 10.18
CA GLN A 24 12.78 3.39 9.24
C GLN A 24 12.85 4.73 9.96
N LYS A 25 12.20 4.85 11.13
CA LYS A 25 12.28 6.05 11.97
C LYS A 25 13.69 6.39 12.38
N GLN A 26 14.43 5.43 12.89
CA GLN A 26 15.82 5.63 13.29
C GLN A 26 16.71 6.00 12.10
N TYR A 27 16.48 5.39 10.94
CA TYR A 27 17.21 5.73 9.71
C TYR A 27 16.98 7.17 9.28
N LEU A 28 15.73 7.65 9.24
CA LEU A 28 15.43 9.03 8.86
C LEU A 28 15.97 10.04 9.87
N ILE A 29 15.84 9.79 11.18
CA ILE A 29 16.44 10.66 12.21
C ILE A 29 17.95 10.75 12.02
N LYS A 30 18.61 9.62 11.75
CA LYS A 30 20.06 9.61 11.49
C LYS A 30 20.41 10.38 10.22
N LYS A 31 19.61 10.24 9.16
CA LYS A 31 19.80 10.94 7.89
C LYS A 31 19.60 12.46 8.04
N GLY A 32 18.58 12.89 8.78
CA GLY A 32 18.35 14.31 9.10
C GLY A 32 19.54 14.92 9.84
N LYS A 33 20.00 14.26 10.92
CA LYS A 33 21.20 14.71 11.65
C LYS A 33 22.46 14.80 10.81
N ILE A 34 22.63 13.93 9.81
CA ILE A 34 23.77 14.02 8.88
C ILE A 34 23.61 15.26 8.01
N LEU A 35 22.42 15.50 7.47
CA LEU A 35 22.11 16.65 6.64
C LEU A 35 22.29 17.97 7.42
N ASP A 36 21.80 18.05 8.66
CA ASP A 36 21.92 19.25 9.52
C ASP A 36 23.38 19.58 9.83
N ASN A 37 24.25 18.56 9.96
CA ASN A 37 25.68 18.74 10.17
C ASN A 37 26.44 19.10 8.87
N GLU A 38 25.89 18.75 7.70
CA GLU A 38 26.49 19.03 6.39
C GLU A 38 26.05 20.38 5.82
N ILE A 39 24.85 20.86 6.18
CA ILE A 39 24.30 22.16 5.75
C ILE A 39 24.44 23.14 6.91
N ALA A 40 25.59 23.80 7.01
CA ALA A 40 25.74 24.99 7.86
C ALA A 40 25.05 26.18 7.20
N MET A 41 23.72 26.30 7.33
CA MET A 41 22.98 27.50 6.90
C MET A 41 22.00 27.91 7.99
N ASP A 42 22.33 29.01 8.67
CA ASP A 42 21.50 29.75 9.63
C ASP A 42 20.29 30.39 8.93
N ASP A 43 19.36 29.58 8.40
CA ASP A 43 18.16 30.06 7.73
C ASP A 43 16.93 29.39 8.36
N GLU A 44 16.27 30.11 9.27
CA GLU A 44 15.19 29.63 10.16
C GLU A 44 13.98 29.00 9.42
N GLY A 45 13.84 29.23 8.11
CA GLY A 45 12.79 28.64 7.27
C GLY A 45 13.11 27.25 6.68
N ILE A 46 14.37 26.81 6.70
CA ILE A 46 14.78 25.52 6.13
C ILE A 46 14.38 24.35 7.03
N ASP A 47 14.45 24.53 8.36
CA ASP A 47 14.13 23.49 9.34
C ASP A 47 12.67 23.04 9.28
N GLU A 48 11.72 23.97 9.15
CA GLU A 48 10.28 23.63 8.99
C GLU A 48 10.00 22.86 7.70
N ILE A 49 10.67 23.21 6.60
CA ILE A 49 10.53 22.53 5.30
C ILE A 49 11.09 21.11 5.37
N LEU A 50 12.26 20.93 5.97
CA LEU A 50 12.89 19.62 6.16
C LEU A 50 12.06 18.72 7.08
N GLN A 51 11.55 19.28 8.17
CA GLN A 51 10.72 18.54 9.12
C GLN A 51 9.42 18.06 8.48
N LYS A 52 8.77 18.91 7.69
CA LYS A 52 7.59 18.53 6.91
C LYS A 52 7.89 17.47 5.86
N GLN A 53 9.02 17.55 5.16
CA GLN A 53 9.45 16.51 4.22
C GLN A 53 9.73 15.17 4.90
N ILE A 54 10.29 15.18 6.11
CA ILE A 54 10.52 13.98 6.91
C ILE A 54 9.19 13.37 7.36
N GLU A 55 8.22 14.19 7.80
CA GLU A 55 6.86 13.74 8.14
C GLU A 55 6.12 13.15 6.95
N ASP A 56 6.16 13.80 5.78
CA ASP A 56 5.56 13.28 4.54
C ASP A 56 6.19 11.93 4.12
N LEU A 57 7.49 11.73 4.38
CA LEU A 57 8.17 10.46 4.15
C LEU A 57 7.74 9.39 5.17
N PHE A 58 7.49 9.77 6.42
CA PHE A 58 6.95 8.87 7.44
C PHE A 58 5.57 8.34 7.04
N ASP A 59 4.66 9.21 6.62
CA ASP A 59 3.31 8.82 6.24
C ASP A 59 3.31 7.86 5.05
N LYS A 60 4.17 8.11 4.05
CA LYS A 60 4.34 7.20 2.90
C LYS A 60 4.94 5.85 3.28
N MET A 61 5.87 5.80 4.22
CA MET A 61 6.45 4.53 4.69
C MET A 61 5.46 3.73 5.54
N ASP A 62 4.69 4.40 6.39
CA ASP A 62 3.67 3.78 7.23
C ASP A 62 2.57 3.12 6.38
N LEU A 63 2.13 3.78 5.30
CA LEU A 63 1.20 3.21 4.33
C LEU A 63 1.75 1.92 3.66
N ASN A 64 3.04 1.90 3.31
CA ASN A 64 3.66 0.73 2.65
C ASN A 64 3.81 -0.47 3.60
N VAL A 65 4.16 -0.23 4.87
CA VAL A 65 4.32 -1.28 5.87
C VAL A 65 2.97 -1.87 6.28
N ASP A 66 1.95 -1.01 6.40
CA ASP A 66 0.57 -1.44 6.63
C ASP A 66 0.05 -2.31 5.49
N MET A 67 0.31 -1.91 4.24
CA MET A 67 -0.08 -2.70 3.07
C MET A 67 0.54 -4.10 3.10
N VAL A 68 1.83 -4.24 3.39
CA VAL A 68 2.54 -5.54 3.31
C VAL A 68 2.17 -6.53 4.43
N LEU A 69 1.75 -6.04 5.61
CA LEU A 69 1.61 -6.86 6.83
C LEU A 69 0.19 -6.93 7.40
N SER A 70 -0.80 -6.25 6.82
CA SER A 70 -2.20 -6.38 7.25
C SER A 70 -2.88 -7.61 6.65
N ASP A 71 -3.57 -8.39 7.50
CA ASP A 71 -4.48 -9.45 7.05
C ASP A 71 -5.74 -8.88 6.37
N GLU A 72 -6.02 -7.58 6.56
CA GLU A 72 -7.14 -6.87 5.96
C GLU A 72 -6.69 -6.07 4.73
N ILE A 73 -7.36 -6.27 3.61
CA ILE A 73 -7.11 -5.57 2.35
C ILE A 73 -7.73 -4.17 2.45
N ASN A 74 -6.91 -3.16 2.76
CA ASN A 74 -7.34 -1.76 2.75
C ASN A 74 -7.22 -1.17 1.33
N VAL A 75 -8.33 -1.15 0.60
CA VAL A 75 -8.41 -0.64 -0.77
C VAL A 75 -8.06 0.85 -0.85
N ASN A 76 -8.45 1.65 0.15
CA ASN A 76 -8.25 3.11 0.11
C ASN A 76 -6.77 3.46 0.13
N SER A 77 -5.96 2.76 0.95
CA SER A 77 -4.51 2.94 0.99
C SER A 77 -3.83 2.73 -0.37
N PHE A 78 -4.39 1.87 -1.21
CA PHE A 78 -3.92 1.68 -2.59
C PHE A 78 -4.44 2.78 -3.54
N LEU A 79 -5.72 3.17 -3.43
CA LEU A 79 -6.32 4.19 -4.29
C LEU A 79 -5.70 5.57 -4.07
N ASP A 80 -5.36 5.93 -2.84
CA ASP A 80 -4.77 7.22 -2.47
C ASP A 80 -3.38 7.45 -3.10
N GLN A 81 -2.72 6.39 -3.60
CA GLN A 81 -1.42 6.46 -4.27
C GLN A 81 -1.53 6.70 -5.79
N ILE A 82 -2.73 6.70 -6.36
CA ILE A 82 -2.94 6.84 -7.80
C ILE A 82 -2.99 8.33 -8.18
N ASN A 83 -1.93 8.80 -8.83
CA ASN A 83 -1.82 10.20 -9.27
C ASN A 83 -2.57 10.49 -10.57
N ASP A 84 -2.81 9.48 -11.42
CA ASP A 84 -3.54 9.69 -12.68
C ASP A 84 -5.05 9.80 -12.40
N PRO A 85 -5.69 10.97 -12.66
CA PRO A 85 -7.08 11.19 -12.26
C PRO A 85 -8.07 10.29 -12.98
N VAL A 86 -7.80 9.94 -14.25
CA VAL A 86 -8.70 9.10 -15.05
C VAL A 86 -8.63 7.66 -14.55
N LEU A 87 -7.44 7.17 -14.23
CA LEU A 87 -7.21 5.86 -13.63
C LEU A 87 -7.81 5.78 -12.24
N TYR A 88 -7.64 6.81 -11.40
CA TYR A 88 -8.24 6.88 -10.08
C TYR A 88 -9.76 6.76 -10.15
N VAL A 89 -10.42 7.61 -10.95
CA VAL A 89 -11.88 7.54 -11.15
C VAL A 89 -12.32 6.19 -11.70
N SER A 90 -11.55 5.62 -12.64
CA SER A 90 -11.85 4.31 -13.22
C SER A 90 -11.81 3.21 -12.17
N LEU A 91 -10.78 3.20 -11.32
CA LEU A 91 -10.64 2.26 -10.21
C LEU A 91 -11.74 2.44 -9.16
N CYS A 92 -12.08 3.68 -8.79
CA CYS A 92 -13.17 3.99 -7.85
C CYS A 92 -14.55 3.51 -8.36
N SER A 93 -14.75 3.46 -9.67
CA SER A 93 -16.03 3.02 -10.26
C SER A 93 -16.28 1.50 -10.23
N LEU A 94 -15.25 0.72 -9.91
CA LEU A 94 -15.34 -0.72 -9.79
C LEU A 94 -16.07 -1.14 -8.51
N LYS A 95 -16.66 -2.34 -8.52
CA LYS A 95 -17.16 -2.94 -7.28
C LYS A 95 -16.00 -3.20 -6.32
N GLU A 96 -16.21 -3.07 -5.02
CA GLU A 96 -15.18 -3.30 -3.99
C GLU A 96 -14.47 -4.66 -4.16
N LEU A 97 -15.24 -5.71 -4.48
CA LEU A 97 -14.67 -7.03 -4.78
C LEU A 97 -13.66 -7.01 -5.93
N GLN A 98 -13.95 -6.25 -6.98
CA GLN A 98 -13.06 -6.12 -8.14
C GLN A 98 -11.80 -5.31 -7.78
N GLN A 99 -11.94 -4.28 -6.94
CA GLN A 99 -10.80 -3.52 -6.43
C GLN A 99 -9.88 -4.41 -5.58
N LYS A 100 -10.45 -5.23 -4.67
CA LYS A 100 -9.69 -6.20 -3.86
C LYS A 100 -8.97 -7.23 -4.73
N VAL A 101 -9.64 -7.77 -5.76
CA VAL A 101 -9.02 -8.70 -6.72
C VAL A 101 -7.85 -8.04 -7.46
N LEU A 102 -7.99 -6.80 -7.92
CA LEU A 102 -6.92 -6.07 -8.58
C LEU A 102 -5.73 -5.83 -7.63
N MET A 103 -6.00 -5.37 -6.41
CA MET A 103 -4.98 -5.12 -5.40
C MET A 103 -4.20 -6.41 -5.09
N LEU A 104 -4.89 -7.52 -4.82
CA LEU A 104 -4.24 -8.82 -4.58
C LEU A 104 -3.41 -9.30 -5.78
N ARG A 105 -3.90 -9.10 -7.01
CA ARG A 105 -3.21 -9.59 -8.21
C ARG A 105 -2.02 -8.73 -8.62
N ILE A 106 -2.15 -7.41 -8.57
CA ILE A 106 -1.17 -6.46 -9.11
C ILE A 106 -0.16 -6.07 -8.04
N VAL A 107 -0.65 -5.74 -6.84
CA VAL A 107 0.19 -5.19 -5.77
C VAL A 107 0.82 -6.31 -4.95
N TYR A 108 0.03 -7.30 -4.56
CA TYR A 108 0.49 -8.43 -3.76
C TYR A 108 0.94 -9.65 -4.57
N VAL A 109 0.85 -9.57 -5.90
CA VAL A 109 1.33 -10.60 -6.84
C VAL A 109 0.75 -12.00 -6.53
N LYS A 110 -0.49 -12.08 -6.04
CA LYS A 110 -1.15 -13.35 -5.68
C LYS A 110 -1.61 -14.12 -6.91
N SER A 111 -1.60 -15.46 -6.83
CA SER A 111 -2.21 -16.32 -7.84
C SER A 111 -3.74 -16.25 -7.77
N PHE A 112 -4.44 -16.69 -8.82
CA PHE A 112 -5.92 -16.74 -8.76
C PHE A 112 -6.43 -17.75 -7.73
N ASP A 113 -5.67 -18.83 -7.47
CA ASP A 113 -5.97 -19.79 -6.41
C ASP A 113 -5.86 -19.13 -5.03
N ASP A 114 -4.77 -18.39 -4.78
CA ASP A 114 -4.59 -17.64 -3.52
C ASP A 114 -5.70 -16.60 -3.33
N ILE A 115 -6.05 -15.85 -4.39
CA ILE A 115 -7.12 -14.86 -4.36
C ILE A 115 -8.47 -15.52 -4.05
N GLY A 116 -8.73 -16.69 -4.66
CA GLY A 116 -9.91 -17.50 -4.37
C GLY A 116 -10.01 -17.86 -2.89
N GLY A 117 -8.90 -18.36 -2.32
CA GLY A 117 -8.80 -18.66 -0.90
C GLY A 117 -9.03 -17.44 0.01
N ILE A 118 -8.40 -16.30 -0.31
CA ILE A 118 -8.49 -15.06 0.49
C ILE A 118 -9.90 -14.46 0.46
N LEU A 119 -10.54 -14.44 -0.70
CA LEU A 119 -11.84 -13.79 -0.91
C LEU A 119 -13.03 -14.76 -0.86
N ASN A 120 -12.81 -16.01 -0.42
CA ASN A 120 -13.81 -17.07 -0.34
C ASN A 120 -14.59 -17.25 -1.66
N MET A 121 -13.86 -17.36 -2.78
CA MET A 121 -14.40 -17.60 -4.12
C MET A 121 -13.57 -18.65 -4.86
N THR A 122 -14.06 -19.15 -6.00
CA THR A 122 -13.24 -20.05 -6.83
C THR A 122 -12.16 -19.27 -7.57
N ALA A 123 -11.05 -19.92 -7.91
CA ALA A 123 -10.01 -19.33 -8.75
C ALA A 123 -10.57 -18.78 -10.08
N LYS A 124 -11.55 -19.48 -10.67
CA LYS A 124 -12.21 -19.02 -11.88
C LYS A 124 -13.06 -17.76 -11.66
N GLN A 125 -13.72 -17.64 -10.51
CA GLN A 125 -14.42 -16.40 -10.15
C GLN A 125 -13.43 -15.23 -9.96
N ALA A 126 -12.28 -15.47 -9.33
CA ALA A 126 -11.22 -14.47 -9.17
C ALA A 126 -10.66 -14.02 -10.53
N GLU A 127 -10.33 -14.97 -11.42
CA GLU A 127 -9.86 -14.72 -12.79
C GLU A 127 -10.88 -13.88 -13.58
N ASN A 128 -12.15 -14.28 -13.58
CA ASN A 128 -13.22 -13.56 -14.26
C ASN A 128 -13.41 -12.15 -13.69
N SER A 129 -13.37 -12.00 -12.36
CA SER A 129 -13.47 -10.71 -11.68
C SER A 129 -12.34 -9.77 -12.11
N TYR A 130 -11.11 -10.28 -12.17
CA TYR A 130 -9.91 -9.56 -12.61
C TYR A 130 -10.05 -9.05 -14.05
N TYR A 131 -10.29 -9.93 -15.02
CA TYR A 131 -10.38 -9.52 -16.43
C TYR A 131 -11.58 -8.62 -16.70
N ASN A 132 -12.69 -8.82 -16.01
CA ASN A 132 -13.84 -7.91 -16.08
C ASN A 132 -13.52 -6.52 -15.53
N ALA A 133 -12.71 -6.43 -14.47
CA ALA A 133 -12.27 -5.16 -13.92
C ALA A 133 -11.35 -4.42 -14.90
N ILE A 134 -10.34 -5.12 -15.45
CA ILE A 134 -9.44 -4.58 -16.48
C ILE A 134 -10.21 -4.07 -17.70
N ARG A 135 -11.21 -4.84 -18.17
CA ARG A 135 -12.06 -4.41 -19.31
C ARG A 135 -12.80 -3.11 -19.01
N LYS A 136 -13.33 -2.94 -17.79
CA LYS A 136 -14.03 -1.70 -17.40
C LYS A 136 -13.09 -0.51 -17.34
N ILE A 137 -11.90 -0.68 -16.75
CA ILE A 137 -10.87 0.36 -16.69
C ILE A 137 -10.49 0.79 -18.10
N ARG A 138 -10.16 -0.16 -18.98
CA ARG A 138 -9.79 0.15 -20.39
C ARG A 138 -10.86 0.95 -21.12
N LYS A 139 -12.12 0.55 -20.97
CA LYS A 139 -13.27 1.27 -21.56
C LYS A 139 -13.37 2.72 -21.06
N GLN A 140 -13.11 2.97 -19.77
CA GLN A 140 -13.16 4.31 -19.19
C GLN A 140 -11.93 5.15 -19.54
N MET A 141 -10.76 4.52 -19.67
CA MET A 141 -9.53 5.16 -20.15
C MET A 141 -9.56 5.46 -21.67
N GLY A 142 -10.62 5.06 -22.37
CA GLY A 142 -10.90 5.44 -23.74
C GLY A 142 -10.20 4.62 -24.82
N ASP A 143 -9.88 3.33 -24.57
CA ASP A 143 -9.35 2.36 -25.56
C ASP A 143 -8.53 2.98 -26.72
N ASN A 144 -7.48 3.74 -26.39
CA ASN A 144 -6.50 4.25 -27.35
C ASN A 144 -5.30 3.30 -27.55
N PHE A 145 -5.38 2.07 -27.04
CA PHE A 145 -4.36 1.04 -27.20
C PHE A 145 -4.88 -0.07 -28.09
N GLY A 146 -4.89 0.20 -29.40
CA GLY A 146 -4.95 -0.80 -30.46
C GLY A 146 -3.57 -1.37 -30.76
#